data_AF-A0A514X0W4-F1
#
_entry.id   AF-A0A514X0W4-F1
#
_cell.length_a   1.000
_cell.length_b   1.000
_cell.length_c   1.000
_cell.angle_alpha   90.00
_cell.angle_beta   90.00
_cell.angle_gamma   90.00
#
_symmetry.space_group_name_H-M   'P 1'
#
loop_
_entity.id
_entity.type
_entity.pdbx_description
1 polymer ?
#
loop_
_entity_poly.entity_id
_entity_poly.type
_entity_poly.pdbx_seq_one_letter_code
_entity_poly.pdbx_strand_id
1 'polypeptide(L)'
;MHLTNNVLKNATLKDQDVHTYMCKSPAQAVCVDVTSVMGDKIKKEGLTSAIAELRKKYPTLPQNFDGTDSALDQLSAELNKTKVKNDLLLLADKAYRTIYDYDKDVIEATELARKLLISEVEQSKLSDENKKTYIGALNTTVVMPITEVFENEYLGKETVSVLVASACTGSGQKEFTYSNLPNGGPNGVIFMCPGTLLRGAGKAKEERIQRLVFLLAHELTHQMQFKGLASDDAYACQQNTLPNKSAEYFKSRQQEANADIWATRVLMRQLKSVTDAKVKMQKVVQSLNWLCTIQDSDDSEKAYYFTNKTRIENVFKLKETEEQIACGGSAPRC
;
A
#
# COMPACT_ATOMS: atom_id res chain seq x y z
N MET A 1 -13.40 -15.53 22.14
CA MET A 1 -13.30 -14.14 22.65
C MET A 1 -13.78 -13.22 21.54
N HIS A 2 -15.05 -12.82 21.59
CA HIS A 2 -15.74 -12.05 20.56
C HIS A 2 -15.73 -10.56 20.92
N LEU A 3 -14.90 -9.76 20.27
CA LEU A 3 -14.92 -8.30 20.37
C LEU A 3 -14.52 -7.67 19.01
N THR A 4 -15.27 -7.90 17.93
CA THR A 4 -14.99 -7.19 16.66
C THR A 4 -16.22 -6.82 15.80
N ASN A 5 -17.44 -7.21 16.15
CA ASN A 5 -18.61 -6.92 15.29
C ASN A 5 -19.47 -5.69 15.65
N ASN A 6 -19.10 -4.89 16.67
CA ASN A 6 -19.99 -3.85 17.20
C ASN A 6 -19.59 -2.38 16.92
N VAL A 7 -18.37 -2.08 16.45
CA VAL A 7 -17.92 -0.68 16.38
C VAL A 7 -18.48 0.07 15.16
N LEU A 8 -18.82 -0.63 14.07
CA LEU A 8 -19.40 0.02 12.87
C LEU A 8 -20.90 -0.22 12.68
N LYS A 9 -21.50 -1.21 13.36
CA LYS A 9 -22.95 -1.47 13.33
C LYS A 9 -23.75 -0.80 14.45
N ASN A 10 -23.13 -0.48 15.60
CA ASN A 10 -23.78 0.25 16.70
C ASN A 10 -23.30 1.70 16.84
N ALA A 11 -22.47 2.17 15.92
CA ALA A 11 -22.13 3.58 15.83
C ALA A 11 -23.24 4.37 15.10
N THR A 12 -24.40 4.51 15.76
CA THR A 12 -25.00 5.85 15.88
C THR A 12 -24.08 6.70 16.77
N LEU A 13 -22.83 6.90 16.32
CA LEU A 13 -21.94 7.90 16.89
C LEU A 13 -22.52 9.22 16.39
N LYS A 14 -23.11 9.99 17.30
CA LYS A 14 -23.37 11.41 17.06
C LYS A 14 -22.06 12.00 16.55
N ASP A 15 -22.09 12.86 15.54
CA ASP A 15 -20.90 13.29 14.78
C ASP A 15 -19.73 13.80 15.64
N GLN A 16 -19.98 14.19 16.90
CA GLN A 16 -18.96 14.54 17.90
C GLN A 16 -18.08 13.36 18.36
N ASP A 17 -18.54 12.10 18.35
CA ASP A 17 -17.78 10.98 18.91
C ASP A 17 -16.76 10.38 17.93
N VAL A 18 -17.04 10.31 16.63
CA VAL A 18 -16.10 9.74 15.63
C VAL A 18 -14.87 10.64 15.46
N HIS A 19 -15.11 11.94 15.33
CA HIS A 19 -14.06 12.94 15.15
C HIS A 19 -13.16 13.00 16.39
N THR A 20 -13.75 13.11 17.58
CA THR A 20 -13.02 13.09 18.85
C THR A 20 -12.21 11.79 19.02
N TYR A 21 -12.79 10.64 18.66
CA TYR A 21 -12.10 9.36 18.77
C TYR A 21 -10.91 9.25 17.80
N MET A 22 -11.10 9.67 16.54
CA MET A 22 -10.03 9.71 15.54
C MET A 22 -8.86 10.58 16.01
N CYS A 23 -9.15 11.75 16.59
CA CYS A 23 -8.12 12.67 17.04
C CYS A 23 -7.39 12.22 18.32
N LYS A 24 -8.07 11.49 19.22
CA LYS A 24 -7.46 10.97 20.45
C LYS A 24 -6.74 9.65 20.27
N SER A 25 -7.20 8.81 19.35
CA SER A 25 -6.72 7.44 19.18
C SER A 25 -6.74 7.02 17.71
N PRO A 26 -5.98 7.71 16.84
CA PRO A 26 -6.08 7.57 15.39
C PRO A 26 -5.78 6.14 14.92
N ALA A 27 -4.77 5.48 15.49
CA ALA A 27 -4.44 4.09 15.15
C ALA A 27 -5.61 3.14 15.43
N GLN A 28 -6.31 3.31 16.55
CA GLN A 28 -7.46 2.45 16.89
C GLN A 28 -8.68 2.77 16.03
N ALA A 29 -8.90 4.04 15.71
CA ALA A 29 -9.98 4.49 14.85
C ALA A 29 -9.79 4.06 13.38
N VAL A 30 -8.54 4.05 12.89
CA VAL A 30 -8.19 3.58 11.55
C VAL A 30 -8.20 2.06 11.48
N CYS A 31 -7.68 1.35 12.48
CA CYS A 31 -7.57 -0.12 12.48
C CYS A 31 -8.85 -0.84 12.88
N VAL A 32 -9.96 -0.43 12.28
CA VAL A 32 -11.20 -1.19 12.27
C VAL A 32 -11.13 -2.31 11.23
N ASP A 33 -11.81 -3.42 11.52
CA ASP A 33 -11.90 -4.52 10.56
C ASP A 33 -12.71 -4.08 9.33
N VAL A 34 -12.04 -3.99 8.19
CA VAL A 34 -12.65 -3.68 6.89
C VAL A 34 -12.59 -4.87 5.92
N THR A 35 -12.29 -6.07 6.43
CA THR A 35 -12.19 -7.29 5.62
C THR A 35 -13.38 -7.42 4.67
N SER A 36 -13.06 -7.80 3.44
CA SER A 36 -14.07 -8.01 2.42
C SER A 36 -14.41 -9.49 2.34
N VAL A 37 -15.64 -9.84 2.70
CA VAL A 37 -16.20 -11.18 2.48
C VAL A 37 -16.08 -11.57 0.99
N MET A 38 -16.24 -10.61 0.08
CA MET A 38 -16.05 -10.84 -1.35
C MET A 38 -14.57 -11.09 -1.68
N GLY A 39 -13.66 -10.33 -1.08
CA GLY A 39 -12.22 -10.52 -1.23
C GLY A 39 -11.77 -11.93 -0.82
N ASP A 40 -12.23 -12.42 0.34
CA ASP A 40 -11.90 -13.77 0.82
C ASP A 40 -12.48 -14.86 -0.09
N LYS A 41 -13.70 -14.66 -0.60
CA LYS A 41 -14.31 -15.55 -1.58
C LYS A 41 -13.48 -15.62 -2.87
N ILE A 42 -13.09 -14.48 -3.43
CA ILE A 42 -12.27 -14.41 -4.64
C ILE A 42 -10.89 -15.07 -4.42
N LYS A 43 -10.24 -14.78 -3.28
CA LYS A 43 -8.95 -15.40 -2.91
C LYS A 43 -9.05 -16.93 -2.89
N LYS A 44 -10.12 -17.47 -2.30
CA LYS A 44 -10.33 -18.92 -2.21
C LYS A 44 -10.64 -19.56 -3.57
N GLU A 45 -11.58 -18.98 -4.31
CA GLU A 45 -12.03 -19.52 -5.61
C GLU A 45 -10.92 -19.42 -6.66
N GLY A 46 -10.23 -18.28 -6.73
CA GLY A 46 -9.12 -18.07 -7.64
C GLY A 46 -7.93 -18.97 -7.35
N LEU A 47 -7.54 -19.15 -6.08
CA LEU A 47 -6.43 -20.05 -5.72
C LEU A 47 -6.77 -21.51 -6.04
N THR A 48 -8.02 -21.93 -5.80
CA THR A 48 -8.47 -23.28 -6.15
C THR A 48 -8.36 -23.52 -7.66
N SER A 49 -8.80 -22.55 -8.47
CA SER A 49 -8.67 -22.61 -9.93
C SER A 49 -7.19 -22.63 -10.37
N ALA A 50 -6.34 -21.79 -9.78
CA ALA A 50 -4.93 -21.72 -10.11
C ALA A 50 -4.18 -23.02 -9.80
N ILE A 51 -4.46 -23.66 -8.65
CA ILE A 51 -3.88 -24.95 -8.28
C ILE A 51 -4.33 -26.05 -9.25
N ALA A 52 -5.58 -26.04 -9.69
CA ALA A 52 -6.08 -27.00 -10.67
C ALA A 52 -5.33 -26.89 -12.01
N GLU A 53 -5.07 -25.66 -12.50
CA GLU A 53 -4.25 -25.44 -13.70
C GLU A 53 -2.78 -25.79 -13.47
N LEU A 54 -2.23 -25.49 -12.29
CA LEU A 54 -0.84 -25.81 -11.94
C LEU A 54 -0.60 -27.33 -11.95
N ARG A 55 -1.55 -28.13 -11.45
CA ARG A 55 -1.48 -29.61 -11.48
C ARG A 55 -1.42 -30.18 -12.89
N LYS A 56 -2.02 -29.52 -13.89
CA LYS A 56 -1.89 -29.94 -15.30
C LYS A 56 -0.46 -29.75 -15.81
N LYS A 57 0.21 -28.68 -15.38
CA LYS A 57 1.63 -28.41 -15.73
C LYS A 57 2.61 -29.28 -14.94
N TYR A 58 2.26 -29.61 -13.70
CA TYR A 58 3.10 -30.38 -12.78
C TYR A 58 2.31 -31.57 -12.20
N PRO A 59 2.16 -32.67 -12.96
CA PRO A 59 1.36 -33.83 -12.53
C PRO A 59 1.86 -34.51 -11.25
N THR A 60 3.13 -34.31 -10.90
CA THR A 60 3.78 -34.85 -9.70
C THR A 60 3.56 -34.00 -8.44
N LEU A 61 2.79 -32.91 -8.51
CA LEU A 61 2.46 -32.10 -7.34
C LEU A 61 1.72 -32.95 -6.27
N PRO A 62 2.08 -32.82 -4.97
CA PRO A 62 1.41 -33.55 -3.89
C PRO A 62 -0.10 -33.38 -3.92
N GLN A 63 -0.86 -34.44 -3.62
CA GLN A 63 -2.33 -34.38 -3.64
C GLN A 63 -2.90 -33.35 -2.66
N ASN A 64 -2.24 -33.15 -1.53
CA ASN A 64 -2.61 -32.16 -0.51
C ASN A 64 -1.99 -30.77 -0.73
N PHE A 65 -1.29 -30.53 -1.85
CA PHE A 65 -0.75 -29.20 -2.17
C PHE A 65 -1.86 -28.15 -2.22
N ASP A 66 -1.73 -27.13 -1.36
CA ASP A 66 -2.72 -26.07 -1.12
C ASP A 66 -2.22 -24.68 -1.54
N GLY A 67 -1.01 -24.58 -2.11
CA GLY A 67 -0.42 -23.33 -2.59
C GLY A 67 0.10 -22.39 -1.50
N THR A 68 0.13 -22.82 -0.24
CA THR A 68 0.78 -22.07 0.85
C THR A 68 2.30 -22.07 0.72
N ASP A 69 2.97 -21.11 1.36
CA ASP A 69 4.44 -21.08 1.40
C ASP A 69 5.01 -22.37 2.01
N SER A 70 4.36 -22.90 3.05
CA SER A 70 4.77 -24.17 3.66
C SER A 70 4.67 -25.34 2.67
N ALA A 71 3.59 -25.41 1.88
CA ALA A 71 3.45 -26.44 0.85
C ALA A 71 4.48 -26.29 -0.29
N LEU A 72 4.83 -25.06 -0.66
CA LEU A 72 5.89 -24.77 -1.64
C LEU A 72 7.28 -25.18 -1.13
N ASP A 73 7.57 -24.93 0.14
CA ASP A 73 8.84 -25.28 0.78
C ASP A 73 9.02 -26.80 0.89
N GLN A 74 7.93 -27.56 1.01
CA GLN A 74 7.92 -29.03 1.11
C GLN A 74 8.01 -29.75 -0.24
N LEU A 75 8.02 -29.04 -1.37
CA LEU A 75 8.15 -29.67 -2.68
C LEU A 75 9.47 -30.47 -2.79
N SER A 76 9.44 -31.57 -3.54
CA SER A 76 10.63 -32.40 -3.80
C SER A 76 11.68 -31.62 -4.59
N ALA A 77 12.96 -32.03 -4.47
CA ALA A 77 14.06 -31.40 -5.20
C ALA A 77 13.94 -31.54 -6.73
N GLU A 78 13.19 -32.55 -7.21
CA GLU A 78 12.88 -32.75 -8.63
C GLU A 78 11.99 -31.64 -9.20
N LEU A 79 11.17 -31.01 -8.36
CA LEU A 79 10.37 -29.85 -8.72
C LEU A 79 11.20 -28.59 -8.48
N ASN A 80 11.44 -27.81 -9.54
CA ASN A 80 12.04 -26.49 -9.41
C ASN A 80 11.07 -25.56 -8.64
N LYS A 81 11.29 -25.44 -7.31
CA LYS A 81 10.42 -24.71 -6.39
C LYS A 81 10.15 -23.28 -6.83
N THR A 82 11.19 -22.57 -7.25
CA THR A 82 11.09 -21.19 -7.75
C THR A 82 10.18 -21.12 -8.98
N LYS A 83 10.36 -22.04 -9.93
CA LYS A 83 9.51 -22.09 -11.12
C LYS A 83 8.05 -22.39 -10.77
N VAL A 84 7.80 -23.38 -9.91
CA VAL A 84 6.44 -23.74 -9.46
C VAL A 84 5.78 -22.55 -8.74
N LYS A 85 6.51 -21.86 -7.88
CA LYS A 85 6.05 -20.66 -7.17
C LYS A 85 5.65 -19.54 -8.13
N ASN A 86 6.50 -19.24 -9.12
CA ASN A 86 6.23 -18.20 -10.11
C ASN A 86 5.02 -18.56 -10.99
N ASP A 87 4.93 -19.81 -11.44
CA ASP A 87 3.81 -20.30 -12.22
C ASP A 87 2.49 -20.25 -11.42
N LEU A 88 2.52 -20.59 -10.13
CA LEU A 88 1.33 -20.47 -9.27
C LEU A 88 0.91 -19.01 -9.12
N LEU A 89 1.86 -18.09 -8.90
CA LEU A 89 1.57 -16.66 -8.74
C LEU A 89 0.93 -16.08 -10.01
N LEU A 90 1.50 -16.40 -11.17
CA LEU A 90 0.94 -16.01 -12.47
C LEU A 90 -0.47 -16.56 -12.69
N LEU A 91 -0.69 -17.85 -12.41
CA LEU A 91 -2.01 -18.47 -12.54
C LEU A 91 -3.03 -17.91 -11.55
N ALA A 92 -2.60 -17.62 -10.33
CA ALA A 92 -3.44 -17.03 -9.29
C ALA A 92 -3.87 -15.61 -9.66
N ASP A 93 -2.95 -14.74 -10.07
CA ASP A 93 -3.27 -13.39 -10.56
C ASP A 93 -4.31 -13.42 -11.69
N LYS A 94 -4.11 -14.29 -12.70
CA LYS A 94 -5.07 -14.49 -13.78
C LYS A 94 -6.44 -14.95 -13.28
N ALA A 95 -6.47 -15.95 -12.39
CA ALA A 95 -7.71 -16.48 -11.85
C ALA A 95 -8.46 -15.47 -10.95
N TYR A 96 -7.74 -14.60 -10.23
CA TYR A 96 -8.38 -13.52 -9.48
C TYR A 96 -9.01 -12.49 -10.42
N ARG A 97 -8.32 -12.12 -11.50
CA ARG A 97 -8.79 -11.14 -12.49
C ARG A 97 -10.00 -11.60 -13.28
N THR A 98 -10.20 -12.91 -13.48
CA THR A 98 -11.43 -13.42 -14.13
C THR A 98 -12.67 -13.24 -13.25
N ILE A 99 -12.49 -13.22 -11.93
CA ILE A 99 -13.59 -13.03 -10.96
C ILE A 99 -13.78 -11.53 -10.66
N TYR A 100 -12.68 -10.80 -10.53
CA TYR A 100 -12.67 -9.37 -10.23
C TYR A 100 -11.53 -8.65 -10.97
N ASP A 101 -11.91 -7.92 -12.02
CA ASP A 101 -11.02 -7.08 -12.82
C ASP A 101 -10.59 -5.84 -12.04
N TYR A 102 -9.54 -5.98 -11.22
CA TYR A 102 -8.97 -4.88 -10.44
C TYR A 102 -8.07 -3.94 -11.25
N ASP A 103 -7.76 -4.23 -12.51
CA ASP A 103 -6.85 -3.38 -13.30
C ASP A 103 -7.46 -2.00 -13.57
N LYS A 104 -8.78 -1.95 -13.79
CA LYS A 104 -9.50 -0.69 -13.97
C LYS A 104 -9.38 0.21 -12.74
N ASP A 105 -9.52 -0.38 -11.56
CA ASP A 105 -9.37 0.35 -10.31
C ASP A 105 -7.93 0.83 -10.10
N VAL A 106 -6.94 0.00 -10.44
CA VAL A 106 -5.52 0.37 -10.37
C VAL A 106 -5.20 1.51 -11.34
N ILE A 107 -5.68 1.46 -12.59
CA ILE A 107 -5.46 2.51 -13.58
C ILE A 107 -6.07 3.83 -13.10
N GLU A 108 -7.36 3.83 -12.72
CA GLU A 108 -8.08 5.03 -12.25
C GLU A 108 -7.40 5.62 -10.99
N ALA A 109 -7.03 4.77 -10.02
CA ALA A 109 -6.35 5.23 -8.81
C ALA A 109 -4.93 5.75 -9.10
N THR A 110 -4.19 5.13 -10.03
CA THR A 110 -2.84 5.56 -10.43
C THR A 110 -2.89 6.94 -11.06
N GLU A 111 -3.81 7.15 -12.01
CA GLU A 111 -4.00 8.45 -12.67
C GLU A 111 -4.35 9.55 -11.66
N LEU A 112 -5.25 9.25 -10.73
CA LEU A 112 -5.66 10.19 -9.69
C LEU A 112 -4.50 10.51 -8.72
N ALA A 113 -3.78 9.50 -8.24
CA ALA A 113 -2.61 9.68 -7.37
C ALA A 113 -1.52 10.49 -8.06
N ARG A 114 -1.19 10.15 -9.32
CA ARG A 114 -0.21 10.88 -10.14
C ARG A 114 -0.61 12.34 -10.31
N LYS A 115 -1.86 12.62 -10.70
CA LYS A 115 -2.37 13.98 -10.88
C LYS A 115 -2.25 14.80 -9.60
N LEU A 116 -2.62 14.22 -8.46
CA LEU A 116 -2.57 14.91 -7.17
C LEU A 116 -1.12 15.16 -6.73
N LEU A 117 -0.22 14.19 -6.86
CA LEU A 117 1.20 14.35 -6.56
C LEU A 117 1.88 15.39 -7.46
N ILE A 118 1.63 15.38 -8.77
CA ILE A 118 2.15 16.41 -9.68
C ILE A 118 1.74 17.79 -9.18
N SER A 119 0.49 17.95 -8.78
CA SER A 119 -0.01 19.21 -8.25
C SER A 119 0.63 19.61 -6.91
N GLU A 120 1.04 18.66 -6.06
CA GLU A 120 1.87 18.93 -4.87
C GLU A 120 3.28 19.39 -5.25
N VAL A 121 3.91 18.72 -6.23
CA VAL A 121 5.25 19.09 -6.72
C VAL A 121 5.23 20.50 -7.31
N GLU A 122 4.25 20.83 -8.13
CA GLU A 122 4.10 22.14 -8.76
C GLU A 122 3.98 23.28 -7.72
N GLN A 123 3.24 23.05 -6.63
CA GLN A 123 2.99 24.03 -5.57
C GLN A 123 4.10 24.09 -4.51
N SER A 124 5.04 23.13 -4.52
CA SER A 124 6.16 23.10 -3.60
C SER A 124 7.17 24.23 -3.84
N LYS A 125 8.07 24.43 -2.85
CA LYS A 125 9.20 25.36 -2.92
C LYS A 125 10.43 24.79 -3.65
N LEU A 126 10.29 23.64 -4.32
CA LEU A 126 11.36 23.05 -5.11
C LEU A 126 11.77 23.97 -6.26
N SER A 127 13.04 23.89 -6.70
CA SER A 127 13.49 24.55 -7.92
C SER A 127 12.74 24.01 -9.15
N ASP A 128 12.66 24.80 -10.22
CA ASP A 128 12.01 24.38 -11.46
C ASP A 128 12.65 23.13 -12.08
N GLU A 129 13.97 22.98 -11.93
CA GLU A 129 14.72 21.79 -12.36
C GLU A 129 14.29 20.54 -11.58
N ASN A 130 14.16 20.65 -10.26
CA ASN A 130 13.69 19.55 -9.42
C ASN A 130 12.23 19.21 -9.73
N LYS A 131 11.36 20.22 -9.91
CA LYS A 131 9.96 20.01 -10.31
C LYS A 131 9.87 19.24 -11.63
N LYS A 132 10.61 19.66 -12.66
CA LYS A 132 10.66 18.98 -13.95
C LYS A 132 11.13 17.54 -13.81
N THR A 133 12.17 17.30 -13.01
CA THR A 133 12.72 15.96 -12.77
C THR A 133 11.70 15.03 -12.11
N TYR A 134 11.04 15.49 -11.05
CA TYR A 134 10.09 14.67 -10.30
C TYR A 134 8.78 14.45 -11.05
N ILE A 135 8.25 15.48 -11.73
CA ILE A 135 7.09 15.34 -12.61
C ILE A 135 7.41 14.35 -13.75
N GLY A 136 8.63 14.42 -14.30
CA GLY A 136 9.12 13.45 -15.27
C GLY A 136 9.08 12.01 -14.74
N ALA A 137 9.58 11.78 -13.53
CA ALA A 137 9.55 10.46 -12.89
C ALA A 137 8.11 9.95 -12.66
N LEU A 138 7.21 10.81 -12.17
CA LEU A 138 5.80 10.47 -11.96
C LEU A 138 5.08 10.11 -13.26
N ASN A 139 5.36 10.85 -14.34
CA ASN A 139 4.73 10.64 -15.65
C ASN A 139 5.19 9.37 -16.36
N THR A 140 6.42 8.91 -16.10
CA THR A 140 6.97 7.71 -16.75
C THR A 140 6.98 6.48 -15.85
N THR A 141 6.51 6.59 -14.60
CA THR A 141 6.29 5.43 -13.73
C THR A 141 5.04 4.68 -14.16
N VAL A 142 5.17 3.35 -14.25
CA VAL A 142 4.08 2.42 -14.56
C VAL A 142 3.74 1.56 -13.35
N VAL A 143 2.44 1.30 -13.13
CA VAL A 143 1.99 0.25 -12.21
C VAL A 143 1.77 -1.00 -13.04
N MET A 144 2.59 -2.02 -12.81
CA MET A 144 2.63 -3.23 -13.62
C MET A 144 1.83 -4.36 -12.95
N PRO A 145 0.82 -4.93 -13.61
CA PRO A 145 0.16 -6.15 -13.15
C PRO A 145 1.16 -7.30 -12.98
N ILE A 146 0.90 -8.21 -12.05
CA ILE A 146 1.77 -9.38 -11.81
C ILE A 146 1.92 -10.21 -13.09
N THR A 147 0.83 -10.41 -13.83
CA THR A 147 0.89 -11.08 -15.14
C THR A 147 1.92 -10.43 -16.08
N GLU A 148 1.93 -9.10 -16.18
CA GLU A 148 2.84 -8.37 -17.07
C GLU A 148 4.31 -8.46 -16.62
N VAL A 149 4.57 -8.52 -15.31
CA VAL A 149 5.93 -8.74 -14.77
C VAL A 149 6.55 -10.02 -15.32
N PHE A 150 5.76 -11.10 -15.39
CA PHE A 150 6.26 -12.40 -15.84
C PHE A 150 6.21 -12.58 -17.36
N GLU A 151 5.23 -11.97 -18.04
CA GLU A 151 4.98 -12.23 -19.46
C GLU A 151 5.66 -11.24 -20.40
N ASN A 152 5.79 -9.96 -20.02
CA ASN A 152 6.40 -8.96 -20.89
C ASN A 152 7.93 -9.07 -20.88
N GLU A 153 8.57 -8.71 -21.98
CA GLU A 153 10.02 -8.57 -22.06
C GLU A 153 10.42 -7.11 -21.79
N TYR A 154 11.29 -6.90 -20.81
CA TYR A 154 11.84 -5.60 -20.45
C TYR A 154 13.17 -5.76 -19.71
N LEU A 155 14.01 -4.73 -19.75
CA LEU A 155 15.30 -4.76 -19.07
C LEU A 155 15.10 -4.79 -17.55
N GLY A 156 15.78 -5.72 -16.87
CA GLY A 156 15.62 -5.94 -15.42
C GLY A 156 14.47 -6.86 -15.02
N LYS A 157 13.76 -7.48 -16.00
CA LYS A 157 12.68 -8.45 -15.75
C LYS A 157 13.04 -9.52 -14.72
N GLU A 158 14.21 -10.14 -14.83
CA GLU A 158 14.63 -11.20 -13.89
C GLU A 158 14.65 -10.70 -12.44
N THR A 159 15.30 -9.56 -12.18
CA THR A 159 15.34 -8.93 -10.85
C THR A 159 13.94 -8.60 -10.33
N VAL A 160 13.09 -8.00 -11.17
CA VAL A 160 11.72 -7.64 -10.79
C VAL A 160 10.89 -8.89 -10.51
N SER A 161 10.98 -9.92 -11.35
CA SER A 161 10.22 -11.17 -11.20
C SER A 161 10.59 -11.94 -9.94
N VAL A 162 11.89 -11.99 -9.57
CA VAL A 162 12.36 -12.59 -8.32
C VAL A 162 11.84 -11.82 -7.11
N LEU A 163 11.91 -10.49 -7.17
CA LEU A 163 11.41 -9.63 -6.09
C LEU A 163 9.91 -9.80 -5.91
N VAL A 164 9.14 -9.77 -7.00
CA VAL A 164 7.69 -9.97 -7.01
C VAL A 164 7.30 -11.34 -6.47
N ALA A 165 7.95 -12.41 -6.92
CA ALA A 165 7.68 -13.76 -6.43
C ALA A 165 8.01 -13.90 -4.94
N SER A 166 9.10 -13.29 -4.48
CA SER A 166 9.46 -13.27 -3.06
C SER A 166 8.40 -12.52 -2.24
N ALA A 167 8.02 -11.34 -2.71
CA ALA A 167 7.11 -10.44 -2.02
C ALA A 167 5.67 -10.95 -1.99
N CYS A 168 5.10 -11.34 -3.13
CA CYS A 168 3.69 -11.71 -3.25
C CYS A 168 3.38 -13.16 -2.88
N THR A 169 4.42 -13.97 -2.66
CA THR A 169 4.35 -15.43 -2.46
C THR A 169 3.73 -16.17 -3.65
N GLY A 170 3.65 -17.50 -3.59
CA GLY A 170 3.06 -18.27 -4.69
C GLY A 170 1.56 -18.03 -4.86
N SER A 171 0.82 -17.81 -3.77
CA SER A 171 -0.64 -17.61 -3.85
C SER A 171 -1.04 -16.19 -4.30
N GLY A 172 -0.11 -15.22 -4.26
CA GLY A 172 -0.40 -13.81 -4.53
C GLY A 172 -1.24 -13.12 -3.46
N GLN A 173 -1.59 -13.80 -2.36
CA GLN A 173 -2.56 -13.30 -1.39
C GLN A 173 -1.95 -12.35 -0.34
N LYS A 174 -0.63 -12.20 -0.31
CA LYS A 174 0.04 -11.25 0.59
C LYS A 174 -0.35 -9.82 0.24
N GLU A 175 -0.53 -8.99 1.26
CA GLU A 175 -0.73 -7.56 1.10
C GLU A 175 0.64 -6.87 1.07
N PHE A 176 1.09 -6.54 -0.13
CA PHE A 176 2.35 -5.87 -0.37
C PHE A 176 2.28 -5.07 -1.66
N THR A 177 2.98 -3.94 -1.67
CA THR A 177 3.21 -3.08 -2.83
C THR A 177 4.65 -2.60 -2.74
N TYR A 178 5.28 -2.36 -3.88
CA TYR A 178 6.65 -1.87 -3.88
C TYR A 178 7.00 -1.13 -5.16
N SER A 179 7.76 -0.07 -4.97
CA SER A 179 8.33 0.79 -5.99
C SER A 179 9.77 0.38 -6.29
N ASN A 180 10.07 0.09 -7.55
CA ASN A 180 11.39 -0.33 -8.01
C ASN A 180 11.88 0.54 -9.18
N LEU A 181 13.21 0.65 -9.32
CA LEU A 181 13.88 1.13 -10.53
C LEU A 181 14.53 -0.04 -11.26
N PRO A 182 13.91 -0.59 -12.31
CA PRO A 182 14.62 -1.49 -13.18
C PRO A 182 15.74 -0.72 -13.88
N ASN A 183 16.98 -1.24 -13.83
CA ASN A 183 18.09 -0.67 -14.59
C ASN A 183 17.71 -0.67 -16.09
N GLY A 184 17.48 0.52 -16.67
CA GLY A 184 17.21 0.75 -18.09
C GLY A 184 15.82 0.34 -18.62
N GLY A 185 14.80 0.24 -17.76
CA GLY A 185 13.37 0.17 -18.13
C GLY A 185 12.68 1.55 -18.02
N PRO A 186 11.32 1.62 -17.97
CA PRO A 186 10.63 2.85 -17.56
C PRO A 186 11.27 3.43 -16.29
N ASN A 187 11.25 4.75 -16.11
CA ASN A 187 11.96 5.40 -15.00
C ASN A 187 11.45 5.01 -13.60
N GLY A 188 10.51 4.06 -13.50
CA GLY A 188 9.92 3.49 -12.31
C GLY A 188 8.91 2.39 -12.62
N VAL A 189 8.93 1.29 -11.87
CA VAL A 189 7.86 0.27 -11.87
C VAL A 189 7.34 0.11 -10.45
N ILE A 190 6.02 0.17 -10.29
CA ILE A 190 5.33 -0.22 -9.06
C ILE A 190 4.62 -1.53 -9.34
N PHE A 191 4.74 -2.51 -8.45
CA PHE A 191 3.93 -3.72 -8.51
C PHE A 191 3.10 -3.86 -7.24
N MET A 192 1.90 -4.42 -7.39
CA MET A 192 0.96 -4.65 -6.30
C MET A 192 0.60 -6.13 -6.26
N CYS A 193 0.75 -6.75 -5.09
CA CYS A 193 0.29 -8.12 -4.93
C CYS A 193 -1.24 -8.19 -4.97
N PRO A 194 -1.84 -9.26 -5.55
CA PRO A 194 -3.29 -9.41 -5.62
C PRO A 194 -3.99 -9.29 -4.27
N GLY A 195 -3.35 -9.75 -3.19
CA GLY A 195 -3.85 -9.61 -1.83
C GLY A 195 -4.26 -8.17 -1.46
N THR A 196 -3.43 -7.20 -1.85
CA THR A 196 -3.68 -5.76 -1.65
C THR A 196 -4.92 -5.29 -2.39
N LEU A 197 -5.08 -5.73 -3.64
CA LEU A 197 -6.14 -5.33 -4.56
C LEU A 197 -7.49 -5.96 -4.18
N LEU A 198 -7.47 -7.25 -3.84
CA LEU A 198 -8.66 -8.03 -3.45
C LEU A 198 -9.29 -7.57 -2.14
N ARG A 199 -8.54 -6.87 -1.28
CA ARG A 199 -9.07 -6.35 -0.01
C ARG A 199 -10.22 -5.36 -0.19
N GLY A 200 -10.25 -4.65 -1.32
CA GLY A 200 -11.33 -3.71 -1.65
C GLY A 200 -12.50 -4.36 -2.37
N ALA A 201 -12.39 -5.63 -2.78
CA ALA A 201 -13.40 -6.26 -3.63
C ALA A 201 -14.80 -6.19 -2.98
N GLY A 202 -15.84 -5.98 -3.78
CA GLY A 202 -17.22 -5.88 -3.26
C GLY A 202 -17.55 -4.60 -2.48
N LYS A 203 -16.60 -3.68 -2.25
CA LYS A 203 -16.89 -2.31 -1.78
C LYS A 203 -17.34 -1.43 -2.94
N ALA A 204 -17.94 -0.27 -2.63
CA ALA A 204 -18.28 0.73 -3.64
C ALA A 204 -17.01 1.25 -4.33
N LYS A 205 -17.10 1.60 -5.63
CA LYS A 205 -15.93 1.94 -6.46
C LYS A 205 -15.09 3.05 -5.82
N GLU A 206 -15.75 4.08 -5.33
CA GLU A 206 -15.11 5.25 -4.71
C GLU A 206 -14.25 4.85 -3.50
N GLU A 207 -14.68 3.86 -2.72
CA GLU A 207 -13.91 3.35 -1.57
C GLU A 207 -12.69 2.54 -2.04
N ARG A 208 -12.84 1.76 -3.12
CA ARG A 208 -11.75 0.96 -3.70
C ARG A 208 -10.67 1.86 -4.27
N ILE A 209 -11.06 2.87 -5.04
CA ILE A 209 -10.14 3.89 -5.58
C ILE A 209 -9.47 4.66 -4.44
N GLN A 210 -10.23 5.15 -3.45
CA GLN A 210 -9.67 5.93 -2.33
C GLN A 210 -8.59 5.15 -1.57
N ARG A 211 -8.81 3.86 -1.32
CA ARG A 211 -7.81 2.96 -0.69
C ARG A 211 -6.50 2.90 -1.48
N LEU A 212 -6.60 2.79 -2.80
CA LEU A 212 -5.44 2.66 -3.67
C LEU A 212 -4.69 3.98 -3.85
N VAL A 213 -5.38 5.12 -3.88
CA VAL A 213 -4.74 6.43 -4.13
C VAL A 213 -3.67 6.77 -3.09
N PHE A 214 -3.93 6.57 -1.79
CA PHE A 214 -2.91 6.85 -0.76
C PHE A 214 -1.69 5.94 -0.92
N LEU A 215 -1.94 4.64 -1.07
CA LEU A 215 -0.88 3.64 -1.24
C LEU A 215 -0.05 3.92 -2.50
N LEU A 216 -0.70 4.22 -3.63
CA LEU A 216 -0.01 4.57 -4.86
C LEU A 216 0.74 5.91 -4.76
N ALA A 217 0.21 6.88 -4.02
CA ALA A 217 0.91 8.14 -3.79
C ALA A 217 2.18 7.93 -2.94
N HIS A 218 2.15 7.03 -1.97
CA HIS A 218 3.33 6.61 -1.21
C HIS A 218 4.39 6.01 -2.15
N GLU A 219 4.00 5.05 -2.99
CA GLU A 219 4.91 4.34 -3.91
C GLU A 219 5.46 5.21 -5.04
N LEU A 220 4.64 6.12 -5.56
CA LEU A 220 5.05 7.15 -6.52
C LEU A 220 6.02 8.15 -5.90
N THR A 221 5.95 8.38 -4.58
CA THR A 221 6.93 9.24 -3.89
C THR A 221 8.31 8.60 -3.88
N HIS A 222 8.42 7.28 -3.71
CA HIS A 222 9.70 6.59 -3.85
C HIS A 222 10.33 6.79 -5.24
N GLN A 223 9.53 6.92 -6.29
CA GLN A 223 10.05 7.22 -7.64
C GLN A 223 10.71 8.59 -7.72
N MET A 224 10.19 9.58 -6.99
CA MET A 224 10.84 10.89 -6.86
C MET A 224 12.10 10.79 -5.97
N GLN A 225 12.08 9.99 -4.91
CA GLN A 225 13.24 9.77 -4.03
C GLN A 225 14.41 9.10 -4.75
N PHE A 226 14.14 8.17 -5.67
CA PHE A 226 15.18 7.61 -6.51
C PHE A 226 15.81 8.64 -7.46
N LYS A 227 15.14 9.79 -7.68
CA LYS A 227 15.69 10.96 -8.40
C LYS A 227 16.25 12.03 -7.46
N GLY A 228 16.44 11.71 -6.18
CA GLY A 228 17.06 12.60 -5.21
C GLY A 228 16.10 13.56 -4.52
N LEU A 229 14.80 13.26 -4.44
CA LEU A 229 13.90 14.00 -3.53
C LEU A 229 14.45 13.94 -2.10
N ALA A 230 14.88 15.09 -1.59
CA ALA A 230 15.38 15.24 -0.22
C ALA A 230 14.27 14.90 0.78
N SER A 231 14.68 14.37 1.94
CA SER A 231 13.76 13.86 2.96
C SER A 231 13.82 14.68 4.26
N ASP A 232 14.37 15.89 4.20
CA ASP A 232 14.77 16.68 5.37
C ASP A 232 13.56 17.17 6.18
N ASP A 233 12.46 17.51 5.51
CA ASP A 233 11.21 17.95 6.16
C ASP A 233 10.59 16.84 7.03
N ALA A 234 10.68 15.58 6.59
CA ALA A 234 10.14 14.43 7.30
C ALA A 234 10.93 14.14 8.59
N TYR A 235 12.25 14.28 8.52
CA TYR A 235 13.17 13.98 9.61
C TYR A 235 13.00 14.95 10.79
N ALA A 236 13.01 16.25 10.51
CA ALA A 236 12.85 17.28 11.54
C ALA A 236 11.46 17.21 12.20
N CYS A 237 10.43 16.96 11.40
CA CYS A 237 9.08 16.68 11.87
C CYS A 237 9.07 15.55 12.93
N GLN A 238 9.62 14.39 12.58
CA GLN A 238 9.44 13.18 13.40
C GLN A 238 10.26 13.20 14.69
N GLN A 239 11.45 13.80 14.68
CA GLN A 239 12.27 13.97 15.89
C GLN A 239 11.53 14.71 17.01
N ASN A 240 10.80 15.77 16.66
CA ASN A 240 10.03 16.55 17.64
C ASN A 240 8.91 15.74 18.30
N THR A 241 8.43 14.69 17.62
CA THR A 241 7.32 13.86 18.10
C THR A 241 7.78 12.63 18.89
N LEU A 242 9.07 12.29 18.81
CA LEU A 242 9.69 11.13 19.46
C LEU A 242 11.08 11.50 20.03
N PRO A 243 11.17 12.45 20.98
CA PRO A 243 12.44 13.06 21.40
C PRO A 243 13.43 12.08 22.08
N ASN A 244 12.95 10.91 22.49
CA ASN A 244 13.77 9.90 23.17
C ASN A 244 14.46 8.91 22.21
N LYS A 245 14.28 9.08 20.89
CA LYS A 245 14.89 8.20 19.87
C LYS A 245 16.17 8.81 19.32
N SER A 246 17.12 7.96 18.94
CA SER A 246 18.42 8.37 18.40
C SER A 246 18.30 8.94 16.98
N ALA A 247 19.30 9.69 16.52
CA ALA A 247 19.36 10.15 15.13
C ALA A 247 19.35 8.98 14.12
N GLU A 248 20.04 7.88 14.45
CA GLU A 248 20.10 6.69 13.59
C GLU A 248 18.74 6.02 13.43
N TYR A 249 17.93 5.98 14.51
CA TYR A 249 16.56 5.48 14.47
C TYR A 249 15.70 6.20 13.43
N PHE A 250 15.85 7.52 13.30
CA PHE A 250 15.11 8.30 12.30
C PHE A 250 15.71 8.18 10.91
N LYS A 251 17.04 8.16 10.81
CA LYS A 251 17.76 8.08 9.53
C LYS A 251 17.39 6.82 8.75
N SER A 252 17.28 5.68 9.41
CA SER A 252 16.89 4.41 8.77
C SER A 252 15.45 4.40 8.24
N ARG A 253 14.59 5.32 8.69
CA ARG A 253 13.15 5.39 8.37
C ARG A 253 12.76 6.59 7.50
N GLN A 254 13.73 7.45 7.19
CA GLN A 254 13.47 8.78 6.64
C GLN A 254 12.77 8.73 5.27
N GLN A 255 13.13 7.76 4.43
CA GLN A 255 12.54 7.60 3.09
C GLN A 255 11.07 7.19 3.15
N GLU A 256 10.75 6.17 3.95
CA GLU A 256 9.38 5.68 4.18
C GLU A 256 8.49 6.74 4.82
N ALA A 257 9.02 7.42 5.84
CA ALA A 257 8.39 8.56 6.48
C ALA A 257 8.02 9.67 5.51
N ASN A 258 8.95 10.03 4.62
CA ASN A 258 8.72 11.06 3.63
C ASN A 258 7.65 10.62 2.61
N ALA A 259 7.65 9.35 2.20
CA ALA A 259 6.59 8.80 1.34
C ALA A 259 5.20 8.87 2.01
N ASP A 260 5.10 8.56 3.30
CA ASP A 260 3.86 8.72 4.08
C ASP A 260 3.38 10.18 4.15
N ILE A 261 4.30 11.14 4.31
CA ILE A 261 3.96 12.57 4.36
C ILE A 261 3.40 13.05 3.02
N TRP A 262 4.05 12.72 1.91
CA TRP A 262 3.55 13.09 0.58
C TRP A 262 2.20 12.43 0.25
N ALA A 263 2.03 11.15 0.59
CA ALA A 263 0.75 10.46 0.47
C ALA A 263 -0.35 11.12 1.35
N THR A 264 0.03 11.62 2.54
CA THR A 264 -0.88 12.37 3.40
C THR A 264 -1.32 13.68 2.79
N ARG A 265 -0.40 14.44 2.17
CA ARG A 265 -0.76 15.69 1.47
C ARG A 265 -1.78 15.44 0.36
N VAL A 266 -1.56 14.38 -0.42
CA VAL A 266 -2.51 13.91 -1.45
C VAL A 266 -3.88 13.60 -0.84
N LEU A 267 -3.93 12.85 0.27
CA LEU A 267 -5.17 12.56 0.98
C LEU A 267 -5.87 13.83 1.45
N MET A 268 -5.15 14.73 2.14
CA MET A 268 -5.73 15.97 2.66
C MET A 268 -6.28 16.86 1.54
N ARG A 269 -5.63 16.89 0.38
CA ARG A 269 -6.14 17.58 -0.81
C ARG A 269 -7.47 17.00 -1.29
N GLN A 270 -7.63 15.68 -1.31
CA GLN A 270 -8.91 15.05 -1.66
C GLN A 270 -10.00 15.41 -0.65
N LEU A 271 -9.66 15.45 0.64
CA LEU A 271 -10.60 15.76 1.71
C LEU A 271 -11.05 17.23 1.73
N LYS A 272 -10.29 18.15 1.13
CA LYS A 272 -10.60 19.59 1.10
C LYS A 272 -11.98 19.91 0.53
N SER A 273 -12.42 19.15 -0.46
CA SER A 273 -13.74 19.34 -1.10
C SER A 273 -14.89 18.62 -0.40
N VAL A 274 -14.59 17.75 0.56
CA VAL A 274 -15.59 17.00 1.32
C VAL A 274 -16.04 17.86 2.49
N THR A 275 -17.30 18.24 2.56
CA THR A 275 -17.81 19.08 3.66
C THR A 275 -18.33 18.27 4.84
N ASP A 276 -18.83 17.07 4.57
CA ASP A 276 -19.35 16.14 5.58
C ASP A 276 -18.20 15.51 6.39
N ALA A 277 -18.19 15.76 7.69
CA ALA A 277 -17.14 15.28 8.60
C ALA A 277 -17.09 13.75 8.69
N LYS A 278 -18.24 13.07 8.66
CA LYS A 278 -18.30 11.61 8.70
C LYS A 278 -17.71 11.00 7.44
N VAL A 279 -18.05 11.56 6.28
CA VAL A 279 -17.48 11.13 4.98
C VAL A 279 -15.98 11.40 4.94
N LYS A 280 -15.50 12.53 5.48
CA LYS A 280 -14.05 12.78 5.63
C LYS A 280 -13.38 11.67 6.44
N MET A 281 -13.92 11.35 7.63
CA MET A 281 -13.32 10.34 8.51
C MET A 281 -13.34 8.95 7.86
N GLN A 282 -14.41 8.59 7.17
CA GLN A 282 -14.48 7.33 6.41
C GLN A 282 -13.39 7.25 5.34
N LYS A 283 -13.14 8.34 4.60
CA LYS A 283 -12.07 8.38 3.59
C LYS A 283 -10.68 8.28 4.19
N VAL A 284 -10.45 8.87 5.38
CA VAL A 284 -9.18 8.73 6.12
C VAL A 284 -8.97 7.27 6.55
N VAL A 285 -9.98 6.65 7.16
CA VAL A 285 -9.94 5.22 7.54
C VAL A 285 -9.62 4.36 6.33
N GLN A 286 -10.36 4.52 5.23
CA GLN A 286 -10.12 3.77 4.00
C GLN A 286 -8.66 3.92 3.53
N SER A 287 -8.16 5.15 3.48
CA SER A 287 -6.81 5.44 2.96
C SER A 287 -5.67 4.86 3.81
N LEU A 288 -5.82 4.80 5.13
CA LEU A 288 -4.74 4.41 6.05
C LEU A 288 -4.83 2.96 6.55
N ASN A 289 -5.99 2.33 6.44
CA ASN A 289 -6.26 1.05 7.06
C ASN A 289 -5.46 -0.15 6.48
N TRP A 290 -4.74 0.04 5.37
CA TRP A 290 -3.71 -0.92 4.91
C TRP A 290 -2.53 -1.06 5.87
N LEU A 291 -2.18 -0.01 6.61
CA LEU A 291 -1.16 -0.08 7.65
C LEU A 291 -1.56 -1.04 8.79
N CYS A 292 -2.84 -1.35 8.93
CA CYS A 292 -3.34 -2.22 9.99
C CYS A 292 -3.21 -3.72 9.67
N THR A 293 -2.87 -4.08 8.42
CA THR A 293 -2.86 -5.47 7.94
C THR A 293 -1.52 -5.93 7.42
N ILE A 294 -0.60 -5.02 7.12
CA ILE A 294 0.78 -5.38 6.85
C ILE A 294 1.49 -5.80 8.13
N GLN A 295 2.54 -6.60 7.98
CA GLN A 295 3.41 -6.96 9.11
C GLN A 295 3.98 -5.70 9.77
N ASP A 296 3.85 -5.61 11.09
CA ASP A 296 4.40 -4.48 11.83
C ASP A 296 5.94 -4.57 11.86
N SER A 297 6.57 -3.41 11.78
CA SER A 297 8.01 -3.30 11.94
C SER A 297 8.38 -3.44 13.41
N ASP A 298 9.55 -4.02 13.70
CA ASP A 298 10.12 -3.87 15.03
C ASP A 298 10.52 -2.41 15.30
N ASP A 299 10.62 -2.06 16.57
CA ASP A 299 10.99 -0.71 17.04
C ASP A 299 12.51 -0.54 17.23
N SER A 300 13.32 -1.35 16.53
CA SER A 300 14.79 -1.30 16.61
C SER A 300 15.39 -0.25 15.66
N GLU A 301 16.62 0.20 15.90
CA GLU A 301 17.28 1.20 15.03
C GLU A 301 17.50 0.69 13.59
N LYS A 302 17.54 -0.63 13.39
CA LYS A 302 17.79 -1.26 12.08
C LYS A 302 16.55 -1.36 11.20
N ALA A 303 15.36 -1.17 11.77
CA ALA A 303 14.13 -1.28 11.00
C ALA A 303 13.98 -0.11 10.02
N TYR A 304 13.52 -0.43 8.81
CA TYR A 304 13.36 0.54 7.72
C TYR A 304 12.05 1.34 7.80
N TYR A 305 11.08 0.84 8.57
CA TYR A 305 9.79 1.47 8.77
C TYR A 305 9.59 1.86 10.24
N PHE A 306 8.81 2.91 10.48
CA PHE A 306 8.16 3.07 11.78
C PHE A 306 7.15 1.94 12.01
N THR A 307 6.83 1.66 13.26
CA THR A 307 5.68 0.79 13.55
C THR A 307 4.42 1.33 12.89
N ASN A 308 3.52 0.46 12.46
CA ASN A 308 2.28 0.81 11.76
C ASN A 308 1.44 1.79 12.58
N LYS A 309 1.40 1.60 13.91
CA LYS A 309 0.79 2.55 14.84
C LYS A 309 1.41 3.94 14.72
N THR A 310 2.74 4.03 14.75
CA THR A 310 3.47 5.30 14.67
C THR A 310 3.27 5.97 13.30
N ARG A 311 3.26 5.19 12.21
CA ARG A 311 2.96 5.70 10.86
C ARG A 311 1.59 6.37 10.82
N ILE A 312 0.55 5.70 11.33
CA ILE A 312 -0.81 6.28 11.42
C ILE A 312 -0.81 7.52 12.30
N GLU A 313 -0.22 7.48 13.50
CA GLU A 313 -0.19 8.62 14.41
C GLU A 313 0.51 9.83 13.80
N ASN A 314 1.59 9.64 13.04
CA ASN A 314 2.33 10.72 12.40
C ASN A 314 1.49 11.45 11.34
N VAL A 315 0.58 10.76 10.63
CA VAL A 315 -0.37 11.40 9.71
C VAL A 315 -1.19 12.48 10.43
N PHE A 316 -1.64 12.22 11.65
CA PHE A 316 -2.46 13.15 12.44
C PHE A 316 -1.66 14.25 13.15
N LYS A 317 -0.33 14.19 13.08
CA LYS A 317 0.55 15.25 13.61
C LYS A 317 0.93 16.28 12.55
N LEU A 318 0.58 16.05 11.28
CA LEU A 318 0.84 16.98 10.19
C LEU A 318 -0.14 18.16 10.20
N LYS A 319 0.36 19.34 9.85
CA LYS A 319 -0.39 20.59 9.83
C LYS A 319 -1.53 20.53 8.83
N GLU A 320 -1.30 19.94 7.67
CA GLU A 320 -2.31 19.75 6.63
C GLU A 320 -3.47 18.89 7.16
N THR A 321 -3.18 17.91 8.01
CA THR A 321 -4.21 17.08 8.64
C THR A 321 -5.02 17.87 9.65
N GLU A 322 -4.39 18.74 10.44
CA GLU A 322 -5.11 19.66 11.33
C GLU A 322 -6.01 20.62 10.54
N GLU A 323 -5.55 21.15 9.41
CA GLU A 323 -6.37 22.06 8.60
C GLU A 323 -7.62 21.37 8.03
N GLN A 324 -7.56 20.07 7.75
CA GLN A 324 -8.67 19.33 7.14
C GLN A 324 -9.56 18.57 8.14
N ILE A 325 -8.96 18.07 9.22
CA ILE A 325 -9.64 17.27 10.25
C ILE A 325 -9.92 18.12 11.50
N ALA A 326 -9.09 19.10 11.85
CA ALA A 326 -9.24 19.96 13.03
C ALA A 326 -9.29 19.18 14.35
N CYS A 327 -8.22 18.43 14.64
CA CYS A 327 -8.07 17.66 15.88
C CYS A 327 -7.73 18.52 17.12
N GLY A 328 -7.44 19.81 16.95
CA GLY A 328 -7.43 20.80 18.03
C GLY A 328 -6.31 20.62 19.07
N GLY A 329 -5.27 19.84 18.77
CA GLY A 329 -4.23 19.46 19.73
C GLY A 329 -3.01 20.40 19.77
N SER A 330 -2.53 20.71 20.98
CA SER A 330 -1.33 21.51 21.31
C SER A 330 0.01 20.76 21.22
N ALA A 331 0.04 19.58 20.58
CA ALA A 331 1.26 18.78 20.43
C ALA A 331 2.25 19.39 19.43
N PRO A 332 3.56 19.07 19.48
CA PRO A 332 4.54 19.47 18.47
C PRO A 332 4.04 19.02 17.10
N ARG A 333 3.81 20.00 16.23
CA ARG A 333 3.25 19.79 14.90
C ARG A 333 4.38 19.71 13.89
N CYS A 334 4.26 18.73 13.03
CA CYS A 334 4.73 18.82 11.67
C CYS A 334 3.62 19.49 10.83
#